data_AF-A0A662HVE8-F1
#
_entry.id   AF-A0A662HVE8-F1
#
_cell.length_a   1.000
_cell.length_b   1.000
_cell.length_c   1.000
_cell.angle_alpha   90.00
_cell.angle_beta   90.00
_cell.angle_gamma   90.00
#
_symmetry.space_group_name_H-M   'P 1'
#
loop_
_entity.id
_entity.type
_entity.pdbx_description
1 polymer ?
#
loop_
_entity_poly.entity_id
_entity_poly.type
_entity_poly.pdbx_seq_one_letter_code
_entity_poly.pdbx_strand_id
1 'polypeptide(L)'
;MTAGYKELKVRAWRFTKKFDGRPGFGLGDARAYLSAVIDLFVAGQGLKYTEALSEALDYAEKLLEKSGKDGVVKDYYRVYEDWLRLDRSKLSTRLLDVEPVRQQPSGDSSGLTVVSLFTGAYGLDLGFELEGFEVTVALDISRDSYLNLKANRPKIPFLLGDIAQFKTSDILKEAGLRPGEVDVVTGGPPCQPFSPAGKRQSLRDPRAAPLMDFIRVIKEARPKVFVMEEVPGILSARIKHVPIRERGKRPLLPEEEPGSAWRVVLQELKKTGYRVAWRVLNAADYGTPQVR
;
A
#
# COMPACT_ATOMS: atom_id res chain seq x y z
N MET A 1 6.81 -13.90 34.46
CA MET A 1 6.46 -12.66 33.70
C MET A 1 5.71 -12.89 32.38
N THR A 2 5.42 -14.12 31.95
CA THR A 2 4.84 -14.42 30.62
C THR A 2 3.32 -14.58 30.55
N ALA A 3 2.60 -14.61 31.68
CA ALA A 3 1.15 -14.76 31.72
C ALA A 3 0.39 -13.47 31.34
N GLY A 4 0.78 -12.31 31.91
CA GLY A 4 0.05 -11.05 31.71
C GLY A 4 0.11 -10.47 30.28
N TYR A 5 1.25 -10.61 29.59
CA TYR A 5 1.37 -10.07 28.22
C TYR A 5 0.49 -10.83 27.21
N LYS A 6 0.32 -12.15 27.37
CA LYS A 6 -0.57 -12.92 26.49
C LYS A 6 -2.03 -12.48 26.67
N GLU A 7 -2.44 -12.22 27.90
CA GLU A 7 -3.79 -11.72 28.21
C GLU A 7 -4.02 -10.32 27.62
N LEU A 8 -3.05 -9.42 27.76
CA LEU A 8 -3.11 -8.08 27.15
C LEU A 8 -3.24 -8.14 25.61
N LYS A 9 -2.55 -9.08 24.94
CA LYS A 9 -2.73 -9.28 23.48
C LYS A 9 -4.16 -9.67 23.12
N VAL A 10 -4.76 -10.59 23.88
CA VAL A 10 -6.14 -11.02 23.65
C VAL A 10 -7.10 -9.86 23.89
N ARG A 11 -6.89 -9.07 24.94
CA ARG A 11 -7.69 -7.87 25.24
C ARG A 11 -7.59 -6.82 24.13
N ALA A 12 -6.37 -6.52 23.65
CA ALA A 12 -6.17 -5.62 22.52
C ALA A 12 -6.83 -6.12 21.23
N TRP A 13 -6.76 -7.42 20.95
CA TRP A 13 -7.46 -8.01 19.81
C TRP A 13 -8.98 -7.87 19.94
N ARG A 14 -9.55 -8.14 21.12
CA ARG A 14 -10.99 -7.96 21.39
C ARG A 14 -11.41 -6.51 21.23
N PHE A 15 -10.63 -5.56 21.73
CA PHE A 15 -10.89 -4.14 21.57
C PHE A 15 -10.93 -3.75 20.08
N THR A 16 -9.87 -4.06 19.32
CA THR A 16 -9.76 -3.65 17.91
C THR A 16 -10.82 -4.31 17.02
N LYS A 17 -11.23 -5.54 17.34
CA LYS A 17 -12.33 -6.23 16.63
C LYS A 17 -13.68 -5.52 16.74
N LYS A 18 -13.88 -4.65 17.74
CA LYS A 18 -15.10 -3.82 17.83
C LYS A 18 -15.24 -2.83 16.66
N PHE A 19 -14.17 -2.58 15.89
CA PHE A 19 -14.14 -1.66 14.74
C PHE A 19 -14.03 -2.38 13.39
N ASP A 20 -14.12 -3.71 13.35
CA ASP A 20 -14.06 -4.47 12.10
C ASP A 20 -15.22 -4.11 11.15
N GLY A 21 -14.91 -3.91 9.87
CA GLY A 21 -15.89 -3.55 8.83
C GLY A 21 -16.51 -2.15 8.92
N ARG A 22 -16.03 -1.27 9.82
CA ARG A 22 -16.55 0.10 9.95
C ARG A 22 -15.98 1.01 8.84
N PRO A 23 -16.82 1.76 8.10
CA PRO A 23 -16.34 2.72 7.10
C PRO A 23 -15.49 3.84 7.74
N GLY A 24 -14.38 4.20 7.10
CA GLY A 24 -13.51 5.32 7.49
C GLY A 24 -12.59 5.06 8.69
N PHE A 25 -13.03 4.32 9.70
CA PHE A 25 -12.21 3.93 10.85
C PHE A 25 -12.41 2.45 11.16
N GLY A 26 -11.50 1.62 10.67
CA GLY A 26 -11.57 0.17 10.73
C GLY A 26 -10.66 -0.45 11.78
N LEU A 27 -10.44 -1.76 11.63
CA LEU A 27 -9.61 -2.56 12.53
C LEU A 27 -8.15 -2.12 12.54
N GLY A 28 -7.63 -1.67 11.39
CA GLY A 28 -6.28 -1.11 11.27
C GLY A 28 -6.13 0.18 12.05
N ASP A 29 -7.09 1.09 11.92
CA ASP A 29 -7.08 2.40 12.60
C ASP A 29 -7.18 2.23 14.13
N ALA A 30 -8.00 1.29 14.60
CA ALA A 30 -8.08 0.96 16.03
C ALA A 30 -6.75 0.43 16.60
N ARG A 31 -5.97 -0.31 15.78
CA ARG A 31 -4.62 -0.76 16.18
C ARG A 31 -3.64 0.41 16.20
N ALA A 32 -3.68 1.26 15.18
CA ALA A 32 -2.84 2.46 15.09
C ALA A 32 -3.10 3.40 16.27
N TYR A 33 -4.38 3.61 16.62
CA TYR A 33 -4.81 4.36 17.79
C TYR A 33 -4.19 3.82 19.08
N LEU A 34 -4.38 2.51 19.37
CA LEU A 34 -3.78 1.91 20.56
C LEU A 34 -2.26 2.06 20.57
N SER A 35 -1.59 1.85 19.43
CA SER A 35 -0.14 2.02 19.33
C SER A 35 0.29 3.44 19.63
N ALA A 36 -0.43 4.44 19.13
CA ALA A 36 -0.12 5.85 19.37
C ALA A 36 -0.29 6.23 20.84
N VAL A 37 -1.38 5.77 21.50
CA VAL A 37 -1.58 5.99 22.95
C VAL A 37 -0.47 5.32 23.77
N ILE A 38 -0.06 4.10 23.40
CA ILE A 38 1.03 3.39 24.06
C ILE A 38 2.32 4.21 23.97
N ASP A 39 2.69 4.67 22.78
CA ASP A 39 3.91 5.46 22.59
C ASP A 39 3.86 6.76 23.42
N LEU A 40 2.71 7.45 23.46
CA LEU A 40 2.52 8.63 24.29
C LEU A 40 2.73 8.33 25.79
N PHE A 41 2.28 7.17 26.27
CA PHE A 41 2.49 6.76 27.66
C PHE A 41 3.92 6.32 27.95
N VAL A 42 4.57 5.59 27.04
CA VAL A 42 5.98 5.22 27.18
C VAL A 42 6.84 6.49 27.21
N ALA A 43 6.71 7.38 26.24
CA ALA A 43 7.54 8.58 26.14
C ALA A 43 7.17 9.67 27.15
N GLY A 44 5.87 9.84 27.43
CA GLY A 44 5.37 10.88 28.33
C GLY A 44 5.48 10.52 29.81
N GLN A 45 5.30 9.24 30.16
CA GLN A 45 5.23 8.78 31.56
C GLN A 45 6.36 7.80 31.93
N GLY A 46 7.19 7.38 30.98
CA GLY A 46 8.29 6.45 31.23
C GLY A 46 7.85 5.02 31.52
N LEU A 47 6.62 4.64 31.16
CA LEU A 47 6.09 3.30 31.40
C LEU A 47 6.81 2.26 30.54
N LYS A 48 6.93 1.03 31.05
CA LYS A 48 7.32 -0.11 30.20
C LYS A 48 6.20 -0.43 29.22
N TYR A 49 6.54 -1.01 28.07
CA TYR A 49 5.56 -1.32 27.03
C TYR A 49 4.33 -2.11 27.54
N THR A 50 4.53 -3.10 28.42
CA THR A 50 3.42 -3.90 28.95
C THR A 50 2.50 -3.10 29.87
N GLU A 51 3.04 -2.14 30.63
CA GLU A 51 2.28 -1.24 31.49
C GLU A 51 1.54 -0.22 30.64
N ALA A 52 2.24 0.41 29.68
CA ALA A 52 1.65 1.33 28.72
C ALA A 52 0.54 0.69 27.88
N LEU A 53 0.68 -0.58 27.47
CA LEU A 53 -0.37 -1.33 26.79
C LEU A 53 -1.60 -1.55 27.68
N SER A 54 -1.41 -1.85 28.97
CA SER A 54 -2.53 -1.99 29.90
C SER A 54 -3.27 -0.67 30.06
N GLU A 55 -2.53 0.41 30.34
CA GLU A 55 -3.10 1.75 30.53
C GLU A 55 -3.80 2.26 29.25
N ALA A 56 -3.21 2.03 28.08
CA ALA A 56 -3.80 2.42 26.81
C ALA A 56 -5.12 1.67 26.55
N LEU A 57 -5.20 0.39 26.91
CA LEU A 57 -6.44 -0.37 26.82
C LEU A 57 -7.49 0.12 27.82
N ASP A 58 -7.09 0.41 29.06
CA ASP A 58 -7.99 0.96 30.07
C ASP A 58 -8.55 2.32 29.64
N TYR A 59 -7.68 3.18 29.11
CA TYR A 59 -8.06 4.48 28.55
C TYR A 59 -9.04 4.35 27.39
N ALA A 60 -8.70 3.52 26.40
CA ALA A 60 -9.51 3.33 25.21
C ALA A 60 -10.85 2.65 25.50
N GLU A 61 -10.90 1.70 26.43
CA GLU A 61 -12.14 1.03 26.83
C GLU A 61 -13.05 1.95 27.64
N LYS A 62 -12.51 2.74 28.57
CA LYS A 62 -13.29 3.76 29.29
C LYS A 62 -13.89 4.79 28.33
N LEU A 63 -13.11 5.24 27.35
CA LEU A 63 -13.61 6.17 26.33
C LEU A 63 -14.71 5.54 25.48
N LEU A 64 -14.52 4.28 25.09
CA LEU A 64 -15.51 3.52 24.33
C LEU A 64 -16.81 3.31 25.12
N GLU A 65 -16.72 3.02 26.42
CA GLU A 65 -17.88 2.87 27.31
C GLU A 65 -18.63 4.19 27.48
N LYS A 66 -17.89 5.29 27.68
CA LYS A 66 -18.46 6.62 27.93
C LYS A 66 -19.08 7.27 26.68
N SER A 67 -18.44 7.12 25.54
CA SER A 67 -18.72 7.94 24.34
C SER A 67 -18.91 7.10 23.08
N GLY A 68 -19.01 5.78 23.22
CA GLY A 68 -19.17 4.87 22.12
C GLY A 68 -17.99 4.89 21.16
N LYS A 69 -18.18 4.23 20.01
CA LYS A 69 -17.13 4.11 18.99
C LYS A 69 -16.79 5.47 18.36
N ASP A 70 -17.72 6.42 18.33
CA ASP A 70 -17.46 7.77 17.80
C ASP A 70 -16.54 8.58 18.71
N GLY A 71 -16.62 8.38 20.03
CA GLY A 71 -15.68 8.99 20.97
C GLY A 71 -14.23 8.58 20.68
N VAL A 72 -14.01 7.29 20.43
CA VAL A 72 -12.68 6.76 20.06
C VAL A 72 -12.17 7.34 18.75
N VAL A 73 -13.04 7.47 17.73
CA VAL A 73 -12.64 8.06 16.44
C VAL A 73 -12.26 9.53 16.58
N LYS A 74 -13.03 10.31 17.36
CA LYS A 74 -12.70 11.72 17.62
C LYS A 74 -11.39 11.85 18.37
N ASP A 75 -11.17 11.00 19.37
CA ASP A 75 -9.93 11.01 20.15
C ASP A 75 -8.72 10.54 19.34
N TYR A 76 -8.91 9.63 18.38
CA TYR A 76 -7.84 9.19 17.50
C TYR A 76 -7.16 10.35 16.78
N TYR A 77 -7.91 11.31 16.22
CA TYR A 77 -7.31 12.46 15.54
C TYR A 77 -6.49 13.33 16.50
N ARG A 78 -6.96 13.53 17.73
CA ARG A 78 -6.23 14.25 18.77
C ARG A 78 -4.94 13.51 19.16
N VAL A 79 -5.05 12.22 19.45
CA VAL A 79 -3.92 11.35 19.79
C VAL A 79 -2.91 11.28 18.65
N TYR A 80 -3.38 11.24 17.41
CA TYR A 80 -2.53 11.23 16.22
C TYR A 80 -1.72 12.52 16.11
N GLU A 81 -2.34 13.68 16.31
CA GLU A 81 -1.68 14.99 16.35
C GLU A 81 -0.62 15.08 17.47
N ASP A 82 -0.95 14.58 18.66
CA ASP A 82 -0.02 14.52 19.79
C ASP A 82 1.16 13.57 19.47
N TRP A 83 0.86 12.42 18.86
CA TRP A 83 1.85 11.40 18.48
C TRP A 83 2.78 11.88 17.36
N LEU A 84 2.31 12.68 16.41
CA LEU A 84 3.15 13.31 15.39
C LEU A 84 4.23 14.21 16.01
N ARG A 85 3.89 14.94 17.09
CA ARG A 85 4.79 15.85 17.81
C ARG A 85 5.64 15.16 18.89
N LEU A 86 5.47 13.85 19.09
CA LEU A 86 6.13 13.11 20.16
C LEU A 86 7.65 13.09 20.01
N ASP A 87 8.36 13.46 21.08
CA ASP A 87 9.79 13.18 21.21
C ASP A 87 10.00 11.67 21.42
N ARG A 88 10.54 11.02 20.38
CA ARG A 88 10.72 9.57 20.32
C ARG A 88 12.02 9.10 20.99
N SER A 89 12.88 10.00 21.44
CA SER A 89 14.15 9.64 22.10
C SER A 89 13.95 8.75 23.34
N LYS A 90 12.78 8.85 23.98
CA LYS A 90 12.39 8.09 25.18
C LYS A 90 11.72 6.75 24.89
N LEU A 91 11.29 6.51 23.66
CA LEU A 91 10.77 5.20 23.28
C LEU A 91 11.93 4.21 23.29
N SER A 92 11.72 3.03 23.88
CA SER A 92 12.74 1.98 23.91
C SER A 92 13.05 1.54 22.49
N THR A 93 14.06 2.18 21.92
CA THR A 93 14.72 1.78 20.71
C THR A 93 15.87 0.87 21.14
N ARG A 94 15.55 -0.37 21.53
CA ARG A 94 16.38 -1.44 20.97
C ARG A 94 16.05 -1.46 19.47
N LEU A 95 16.56 -0.46 18.75
CA LEU A 95 17.08 -0.76 17.43
C LEU A 95 17.96 -1.97 17.70
N LEU A 96 17.72 -3.06 16.99
CA LEU A 96 18.76 -4.09 16.91
C LEU A 96 20.06 -3.30 16.65
N ASP A 97 21.15 -3.57 17.38
CA ASP A 97 22.47 -2.95 17.20
C ASP A 97 23.00 -3.34 15.81
N VAL A 98 22.30 -2.84 14.82
CA VAL A 98 22.36 -3.11 13.41
C VAL A 98 22.17 -1.70 12.92
N GLU A 99 23.28 -1.06 12.57
CA GLU A 99 23.15 0.13 11.77
C GLU A 99 22.29 -0.26 10.56
N PRO A 100 21.14 0.41 10.35
CA PRO A 100 20.37 0.14 9.16
C PRO A 100 21.34 0.34 8.00
N VAL A 101 21.56 -0.72 7.22
CA VAL A 101 22.34 -0.61 6.00
C VAL A 101 21.58 0.38 5.15
N ARG A 102 22.00 1.65 5.21
CA ARG A 102 21.62 2.62 4.21
C ARG A 102 22.33 2.15 2.97
N GLN A 103 21.61 1.35 2.17
CA GLN A 103 22.01 1.15 0.80
C GLN A 103 22.11 2.55 0.23
N GLN A 104 23.35 3.00 0.01
CA GLN A 104 23.57 4.19 -0.77
C GLN A 104 23.28 3.79 -2.21
N PRO A 105 22.63 4.66 -3.00
CA PRO A 105 22.52 4.40 -4.42
C PRO A 105 23.91 4.07 -4.96
N SER A 106 24.00 3.06 -5.82
CA SER A 106 25.23 2.81 -6.57
C SER A 106 25.67 4.15 -7.16
N GLY A 107 26.85 4.63 -6.79
CA GLY A 107 27.29 6.01 -7.09
C GLY A 107 27.33 6.35 -8.58
N ASP A 108 27.20 5.34 -9.44
CA ASP A 108 27.13 5.47 -10.88
C ASP A 108 25.67 5.44 -11.35
N SER A 109 25.25 6.53 -11.99
CA SER A 109 23.99 6.56 -12.73
C SER A 109 24.05 5.57 -13.90
N SER A 110 23.03 4.73 -14.02
CA SER A 110 22.84 3.85 -15.19
C SER A 110 22.43 4.63 -16.44
N GLY A 111 21.98 5.88 -16.29
CA GLY A 111 21.35 6.68 -17.34
C GLY A 111 19.99 6.14 -17.80
N LEU A 112 19.45 5.10 -17.15
CA LEU A 112 18.17 4.50 -17.48
C LEU A 112 17.02 5.24 -16.78
N THR A 113 15.95 5.47 -17.54
CA THR A 113 14.81 6.29 -17.11
C THR A 113 13.63 5.48 -16.59
N VAL A 114 12.96 6.00 -15.58
CA VAL A 114 11.77 5.39 -14.97
C VAL A 114 10.62 6.40 -14.96
N VAL A 115 9.52 6.03 -15.62
CA VAL A 115 8.23 6.71 -15.47
C VAL A 115 7.44 5.94 -14.40
N SER A 116 7.22 6.58 -13.25
CA SER A 116 6.50 5.99 -12.12
C SER A 116 5.04 6.38 -12.09
N LEU A 117 4.16 5.38 -12.21
CA LEU A 117 2.72 5.51 -12.15
C LEU A 117 2.20 4.86 -10.87
N PHE A 118 1.26 5.49 -10.18
CA PHE A 118 0.79 5.01 -8.87
C PHE A 118 1.94 4.90 -7.85
N THR A 119 2.78 5.95 -7.78
CA THR A 119 4.05 5.93 -7.02
C THR A 119 3.88 5.66 -5.51
N GLY A 120 2.72 5.99 -4.93
CA GLY A 120 2.48 5.84 -3.51
C GLY A 120 3.52 6.57 -2.66
N ALA A 121 4.02 5.89 -1.63
CA ALA A 121 5.09 6.41 -0.77
C ALA A 121 6.51 6.20 -1.37
N TYR A 122 6.63 6.01 -2.68
CA TYR A 122 7.90 5.90 -3.42
C TYR A 122 8.72 4.63 -3.16
N GLY A 123 8.13 3.59 -2.55
CA GLY A 123 8.86 2.39 -2.14
C GLY A 123 9.41 1.55 -3.30
N LEU A 124 8.60 1.34 -4.35
CA LEU A 124 9.02 0.61 -5.55
C LEU A 124 10.09 1.40 -6.34
N ASP A 125 9.89 2.71 -6.44
CA ASP A 125 10.77 3.64 -7.15
C ASP A 125 12.12 3.79 -6.47
N LEU A 126 12.15 3.78 -5.14
CA LEU A 126 13.38 3.80 -4.36
C LEU A 126 14.29 2.62 -4.71
N GLY A 127 13.75 1.44 -4.98
CA GLY A 127 14.54 0.29 -5.42
C GLY A 127 15.26 0.55 -6.75
N PHE A 128 14.59 1.21 -7.70
CA PHE A 128 15.20 1.62 -8.96
C PHE A 128 16.28 2.68 -8.78
N GLU A 129 16.02 3.71 -7.96
CA GLU A 129 17.03 4.74 -7.65
C GLU A 129 18.28 4.14 -6.99
N LEU A 130 18.10 3.16 -6.10
CA LEU A 130 19.22 2.49 -5.44
C LEU A 130 20.11 1.71 -6.42
N GLU A 131 19.53 1.20 -7.50
CA GLU A 131 20.22 0.57 -8.63
C GLU A 131 20.67 1.58 -9.71
N GLY A 132 20.63 2.87 -9.41
CA GLY A 132 21.17 3.93 -10.27
C GLY A 132 20.26 4.36 -11.43
N PHE A 133 18.98 3.99 -11.43
CA PHE A 133 18.00 4.50 -12.40
C PHE A 133 17.56 5.92 -12.02
N GLU A 134 17.13 6.68 -13.02
CA GLU A 134 16.58 8.02 -12.86
C GLU A 134 15.05 7.99 -12.97
N VAL A 135 14.35 8.31 -11.88
CA VAL A 135 12.90 8.50 -11.92
C VAL A 135 12.58 9.88 -12.48
N THR A 136 12.11 9.92 -13.73
CA THR A 136 11.94 11.16 -14.51
C THR A 136 10.61 11.85 -14.26
N VAL A 137 9.59 11.10 -13.84
CA VAL A 137 8.29 11.64 -13.40
C VAL A 137 7.61 10.64 -12.47
N ALA A 138 6.90 11.15 -11.48
CA ALA A 138 6.00 10.38 -10.63
C ALA A 138 4.54 10.84 -10.79
N LEU A 139 3.60 9.91 -10.74
CA LEU A 139 2.17 10.19 -10.81
C LEU A 139 1.43 9.43 -9.71
N ASP A 140 0.63 10.16 -8.92
CA ASP A 140 -0.31 9.57 -7.97
C ASP A 140 -1.51 10.50 -7.74
N ILE A 141 -2.64 9.91 -7.34
CA ILE A 141 -3.84 10.66 -6.96
C ILE A 141 -3.74 11.23 -5.54
N SER A 142 -2.90 10.62 -4.68
CA SER A 142 -2.78 10.96 -3.27
C SER A 142 -1.92 12.20 -3.05
N ARG A 143 -2.48 13.16 -2.31
CA ARG A 143 -1.75 14.35 -1.85
C ARG A 143 -0.61 13.96 -0.90
N ASP A 144 -0.76 12.89 -0.13
CA ASP A 144 0.28 12.42 0.80
C ASP A 144 1.50 11.88 0.04
N SER A 145 1.28 11.16 -1.06
CA SER A 145 2.34 10.71 -1.97
C SER A 145 3.11 11.90 -2.55
N TYR A 146 2.39 12.95 -2.99
CA TYR A 146 3.02 14.19 -3.45
C TYR A 146 3.87 14.86 -2.36
N LEU A 147 3.33 15.04 -1.16
CA LEU A 147 4.04 15.70 -0.06
C LEU A 147 5.28 14.90 0.34
N ASN A 148 5.15 13.57 0.40
CA ASN A 148 6.27 12.68 0.67
C ASN A 148 7.37 12.82 -0.37
N LEU A 149 7.03 12.73 -1.67
CA LEU A 149 8.04 12.85 -2.71
C LEU A 149 8.70 14.22 -2.69
N LYS A 150 7.94 15.31 -2.57
CA LYS A 150 8.52 16.65 -2.59
C LYS A 150 9.42 16.94 -1.39
N ALA A 151 9.17 16.33 -0.25
CA ALA A 151 10.07 16.41 0.90
C ALA A 151 11.41 15.69 0.67
N ASN A 152 11.41 14.58 -0.07
CA ASN A 152 12.59 13.70 -0.22
C ASN A 152 13.32 13.83 -1.57
N ARG A 153 12.62 14.21 -2.63
CA ARG A 153 13.05 14.32 -4.03
C ARG A 153 12.41 15.55 -4.70
N PRO A 154 12.67 16.78 -4.21
CA PRO A 154 11.96 17.98 -4.66
C PRO A 154 12.07 18.25 -6.17
N LYS A 155 13.17 17.81 -6.79
CA LYS A 155 13.47 18.00 -8.21
C LYS A 155 12.68 17.09 -9.15
N ILE A 156 12.19 15.94 -8.68
CA ILE A 156 11.46 14.99 -9.53
C ILE A 156 10.08 15.59 -9.85
N PRO A 157 9.70 15.72 -11.13
CA PRO A 157 8.37 16.14 -11.53
C PRO A 157 7.27 15.24 -10.95
N PHE A 158 6.13 15.83 -10.58
CA PHE A 158 5.02 15.08 -9.99
C PHE A 158 3.67 15.51 -10.59
N LEU A 159 2.94 14.56 -11.14
CA LEU A 159 1.58 14.73 -11.64
C LEU A 159 0.58 14.28 -10.58
N LEU A 160 -0.03 15.25 -9.89
CA LEU A 160 -1.01 14.98 -8.83
C LEU A 160 -2.42 14.91 -9.42
N GLY A 161 -2.99 13.70 -9.46
CA GLY A 161 -4.35 13.48 -9.91
C GLY A 161 -4.61 12.05 -10.36
N ASP A 162 -5.82 11.81 -10.83
CA ASP A 162 -6.20 10.53 -11.43
C ASP A 162 -5.47 10.37 -12.78
N ILE A 163 -4.83 9.22 -13.01
CA ILE A 163 -4.14 8.89 -14.26
C ILE A 163 -5.03 9.06 -15.50
N ALA A 164 -6.35 8.86 -15.36
CA ALA A 164 -7.31 9.03 -16.44
C ALA A 164 -7.41 10.49 -16.95
N GLN A 165 -6.96 11.46 -16.14
CA GLN A 165 -6.93 12.88 -16.48
C GLN A 165 -5.68 13.29 -17.26
N PHE A 166 -4.66 12.42 -17.30
CA PHE A 166 -3.39 12.69 -17.97
C PHE A 166 -3.27 11.85 -19.25
N LYS A 167 -3.10 12.53 -20.38
CA LYS A 167 -2.73 11.85 -21.63
C LYS A 167 -1.29 11.35 -21.49
N THR A 168 -0.97 10.23 -22.13
CA THR A 168 0.40 9.69 -22.09
C THR A 168 1.42 10.69 -22.64
N SER A 169 1.04 11.50 -23.63
CA SER A 169 1.89 12.58 -24.15
C SER A 169 2.24 13.63 -23.10
N ASP A 170 1.32 13.93 -22.18
CA ASP A 170 1.53 14.92 -21.12
C ASP A 170 2.46 14.35 -20.05
N ILE A 171 2.29 13.07 -19.70
CA ILE A 171 3.19 12.33 -18.79
C ILE A 171 4.62 12.32 -19.34
N LEU A 172 4.78 11.98 -20.62
CA LEU A 172 6.08 11.93 -21.28
C LEU A 172 6.72 13.31 -21.41
N LYS A 173 5.93 14.34 -21.72
CA LYS A 173 6.40 15.72 -21.76
C LYS A 173 6.95 16.17 -20.41
N GLU A 174 6.23 15.86 -19.32
CA GLU A 174 6.68 16.17 -17.96
C GLU A 174 7.96 15.40 -17.60
N ALA A 175 8.10 14.16 -18.09
CA ALA A 175 9.31 13.36 -17.95
C ALA A 175 10.49 13.85 -18.83
N GLY A 176 10.26 14.75 -19.78
CA GLY A 176 11.27 15.13 -20.78
C GLY A 176 11.58 14.05 -21.82
N LEU A 177 10.64 13.12 -22.06
CA LEU A 177 10.81 11.95 -22.92
C LEU A 177 9.80 11.93 -24.08
N ARG A 178 10.08 11.10 -25.09
CA ARG A 178 9.19 10.79 -26.20
C ARG A 178 8.80 9.30 -26.19
N PRO A 179 7.72 8.90 -26.89
CA PRO A 179 7.41 7.49 -27.07
C PRO A 179 8.61 6.70 -27.61
N GLY A 180 8.94 5.60 -26.94
CA GLY A 180 10.11 4.76 -27.26
C GLY A 180 11.41 5.15 -26.56
N GLU A 181 11.45 6.26 -25.82
CA GLU A 181 12.64 6.69 -25.05
C GLU A 181 12.61 6.24 -23.59
N VAL A 182 11.44 5.85 -23.07
CA VAL A 182 11.31 5.35 -21.69
C VAL A 182 11.97 3.99 -21.54
N ASP A 183 12.87 3.81 -20.57
CA ASP A 183 13.44 2.49 -20.29
C ASP A 183 12.47 1.63 -19.50
N VAL A 184 11.90 2.19 -18.42
CA VAL A 184 10.99 1.47 -17.53
C VAL A 184 9.72 2.29 -17.27
N VAL A 185 8.55 1.67 -17.44
CA VAL A 185 7.32 2.12 -16.79
C VAL A 185 7.05 1.24 -15.58
N THR A 186 6.89 1.83 -14.41
CA THR A 186 6.61 1.10 -13.17
C THR A 186 5.28 1.54 -12.56
N GLY A 187 4.61 0.64 -11.83
CA GLY A 187 3.45 1.01 -11.04
C GLY A 187 2.70 -0.13 -10.37
N GLY A 188 1.95 0.20 -9.32
CA GLY A 188 1.03 -0.69 -8.62
C GLY A 188 -0.41 -0.24 -8.80
N PRO A 189 -1.03 -0.43 -10.00
CA PRO A 189 -2.41 0.00 -10.23
C PRO A 189 -3.35 -0.70 -9.24
N PRO A 190 -4.29 0.01 -8.58
CA PRO A 190 -5.11 -0.58 -7.53
C PRO A 190 -6.05 -1.68 -8.05
N CYS A 191 -5.96 -2.88 -7.44
CA CYS A 191 -6.76 -4.06 -7.76
C CYS A 191 -8.21 -4.04 -7.21
N GLN A 192 -8.89 -2.90 -7.22
CA GLN A 192 -10.22 -2.75 -6.61
C GLN A 192 -11.35 -3.63 -7.18
N PRO A 193 -11.41 -4.01 -8.48
CA PRO A 193 -12.52 -4.81 -8.99
C PRO A 193 -12.48 -6.28 -8.50
N PHE A 194 -11.38 -6.70 -7.87
CA PHE A 194 -11.10 -8.10 -7.58
C PHE A 194 -11.00 -8.41 -6.06
N SER A 195 -11.04 -7.38 -5.20
CA SER A 195 -11.02 -7.50 -3.73
C SER A 195 -12.34 -8.03 -3.13
N PRO A 196 -12.34 -8.77 -2.00
CA PRO A 196 -13.54 -9.32 -1.36
C PRO A 196 -14.62 -8.31 -0.97
N ALA A 197 -14.26 -7.04 -0.83
CA ALA A 197 -15.13 -5.99 -0.28
C ALA A 197 -16.00 -5.26 -1.32
N GLY A 198 -15.77 -5.43 -2.63
CA GLY A 198 -16.53 -4.76 -3.69
C GLY A 198 -17.50 -5.69 -4.43
N LYS A 199 -18.70 -5.22 -4.79
CA LYS A 199 -19.64 -5.96 -5.66
C LYS A 199 -19.05 -6.12 -7.08
N ARG A 200 -18.23 -7.14 -7.29
CA ARG A 200 -17.38 -7.39 -8.47
C ARG A 200 -18.17 -7.58 -9.76
N GLN A 201 -17.96 -6.71 -10.75
CA GLN A 201 -18.38 -6.94 -12.14
C GLN A 201 -17.16 -6.83 -13.06
N SER A 202 -17.28 -7.37 -14.27
CA SER A 202 -16.27 -7.60 -15.32
C SER A 202 -15.35 -6.43 -15.71
N LEU A 203 -14.51 -6.58 -16.75
CA LEU A 203 -13.75 -5.50 -17.44
C LEU A 203 -14.54 -4.22 -17.81
N ARG A 204 -15.88 -4.25 -17.75
CA ARG A 204 -16.76 -3.07 -17.91
C ARG A 204 -16.99 -2.31 -16.60
N ASP A 205 -16.39 -2.76 -15.52
CA ASP A 205 -16.43 -2.12 -14.22
C ASP A 205 -15.53 -0.88 -14.23
N PRO A 206 -16.06 0.30 -13.89
CA PRO A 206 -15.27 1.53 -13.77
C PRO A 206 -14.04 1.37 -12.87
N ARG A 207 -14.06 0.40 -11.94
CA ARG A 207 -12.94 0.10 -11.04
C ARG A 207 -11.77 -0.64 -11.71
N ALA A 208 -11.96 -1.18 -12.91
CA ALA A 208 -10.85 -1.71 -13.73
C ALA A 208 -10.10 -0.60 -14.50
N ALA A 209 -10.62 0.64 -14.48
CA ALA A 209 -10.04 1.76 -15.23
C ALA A 209 -8.56 2.01 -14.90
N PRO A 210 -8.08 2.00 -13.63
CA PRO A 210 -6.68 2.29 -13.33
C PRO A 210 -5.69 1.30 -13.99
N LEU A 211 -6.05 0.01 -14.04
CA LEU A 211 -5.25 -0.99 -14.74
C LEU A 211 -5.26 -0.74 -16.26
N MET A 212 -6.40 -0.39 -16.83
CA MET A 212 -6.49 -0.10 -18.26
C MET A 212 -5.74 1.17 -18.64
N ASP A 213 -5.72 2.18 -17.77
CA ASP A 213 -4.90 3.38 -17.94
C ASP A 213 -3.40 3.09 -17.83
N PHE A 214 -2.99 2.20 -16.91
CA PHE A 214 -1.62 1.70 -16.86
C PHE A 214 -1.23 1.04 -18.20
N ILE A 215 -2.09 0.15 -18.71
CA ILE A 215 -1.89 -0.53 -20.00
C ILE A 215 -1.90 0.45 -21.17
N ARG A 216 -2.72 1.51 -21.13
CA ARG A 216 -2.73 2.60 -22.12
C ARG A 216 -1.36 3.28 -22.15
N VAL A 217 -0.83 3.68 -20.99
CA VAL A 217 0.49 4.32 -20.92
C VAL A 217 1.58 3.38 -21.45
N ILE A 218 1.57 2.09 -21.13
CA ILE A 218 2.53 1.12 -21.70
C ILE A 218 2.46 1.11 -23.24
N LYS A 219 1.25 1.01 -23.82
CA LYS A 219 1.05 0.93 -25.28
C LYS A 219 1.50 2.20 -26.00
N GLU A 220 1.22 3.36 -25.42
CA GLU A 220 1.49 4.66 -26.03
C GLU A 220 2.93 5.13 -25.79
N ALA A 221 3.47 4.93 -24.58
CA ALA A 221 4.84 5.29 -24.23
C ALA A 221 5.88 4.33 -24.81
N ARG A 222 5.51 3.07 -25.06
CA ARG A 222 6.38 2.02 -25.64
C ARG A 222 7.72 1.89 -24.89
N PRO A 223 7.71 1.65 -23.56
CA PRO A 223 8.95 1.56 -22.80
C PRO A 223 9.76 0.31 -23.17
N LYS A 224 11.05 0.22 -22.86
CA LYS A 224 11.79 -1.03 -23.10
C LYS A 224 11.26 -2.18 -22.24
N VAL A 225 10.93 -1.89 -20.97
CA VAL A 225 10.36 -2.83 -20.00
C VAL A 225 9.24 -2.14 -19.22
N PHE A 226 8.30 -2.91 -18.69
CA PHE A 226 7.40 -2.44 -17.64
C PHE A 226 7.43 -3.37 -16.43
N VAL A 227 7.21 -2.81 -15.24
CA VAL A 227 7.06 -3.55 -13.98
C VAL A 227 5.71 -3.19 -13.38
N MET A 228 4.92 -4.21 -13.06
CA MET A 228 3.62 -4.06 -12.43
C MET A 228 3.62 -4.81 -11.10
N GLU A 229 3.48 -4.09 -9.99
CA GLU A 229 3.36 -4.68 -8.65
C GLU A 229 1.89 -4.93 -8.31
N GLU A 230 1.59 -6.06 -7.68
CA GLU A 230 0.25 -6.46 -7.29
C GLU A 230 0.29 -7.41 -6.09
N VAL A 231 -0.82 -7.48 -5.35
CA VAL A 231 -0.93 -8.37 -4.19
C VAL A 231 -1.17 -9.83 -4.61
N PRO A 232 -0.62 -10.84 -3.88
CA PRO A 232 -0.80 -12.25 -4.22
C PRO A 232 -2.27 -12.71 -4.32
N GLY A 233 -3.18 -11.99 -3.66
CA GLY A 233 -4.62 -12.22 -3.72
C GLY A 233 -5.20 -12.24 -5.14
N ILE A 234 -4.59 -11.50 -6.09
CA ILE A 234 -5.02 -11.42 -7.49
C ILE A 234 -5.08 -12.81 -8.16
N LEU A 235 -4.17 -13.71 -7.80
CA LEU A 235 -4.08 -15.07 -8.36
C LEU A 235 -5.30 -15.94 -8.05
N SER A 236 -5.99 -15.64 -6.95
CA SER A 236 -7.21 -16.34 -6.53
C SER A 236 -8.48 -15.55 -6.85
N ALA A 237 -8.32 -14.30 -7.27
CA ALA A 237 -9.43 -13.38 -7.41
C ALA A 237 -10.34 -13.75 -8.58
N ARG A 238 -11.63 -13.49 -8.39
CA ARG A 238 -12.69 -13.89 -9.31
C ARG A 238 -13.35 -12.66 -9.88
N ILE A 239 -13.62 -12.68 -11.18
CA ILE A 239 -14.44 -11.67 -11.85
C ILE A 239 -15.86 -11.67 -11.28
N LYS A 240 -16.43 -12.87 -11.09
CA LYS A 240 -17.76 -13.04 -10.50
C LYS A 240 -17.69 -13.97 -9.29
N HIS A 241 -18.05 -13.47 -8.12
CA HIS A 241 -18.16 -14.32 -6.94
C HIS A 241 -19.56 -14.94 -6.86
N VAL A 242 -19.62 -16.25 -6.68
CA VAL A 242 -20.87 -16.97 -6.39
C VAL A 242 -20.76 -17.62 -5.00
N PRO A 243 -21.59 -17.20 -4.03
CA PRO A 243 -21.67 -17.81 -2.72
C PRO A 243 -21.86 -19.33 -2.81
N ILE A 244 -21.27 -20.09 -1.90
CA ILE A 244 -21.33 -21.56 -1.92
C ILE A 244 -22.78 -22.05 -1.93
N ARG A 245 -23.67 -21.39 -1.16
CA ARG A 245 -25.10 -21.73 -1.07
C ARG A 245 -25.85 -21.52 -2.39
N GLU A 246 -25.37 -20.64 -3.26
CA GLU A 246 -26.01 -20.28 -4.53
C GLU A 246 -25.37 -21.01 -5.73
N ARG A 247 -24.27 -21.73 -5.51
CA ARG A 247 -23.50 -22.36 -6.59
C ARG A 247 -24.23 -23.56 -7.21
N GLY A 248 -25.18 -24.16 -6.48
CA GLY A 248 -25.84 -25.41 -6.89
C GLY A 248 -24.83 -26.55 -7.12
N LYS A 249 -25.23 -27.58 -7.87
CA LYS A 249 -24.34 -28.67 -8.33
C LYS A 249 -23.75 -28.43 -9.74
N ARG A 250 -23.90 -27.23 -10.30
CA ARG A 250 -23.39 -26.92 -11.64
C ARG A 250 -21.88 -26.62 -11.60
N PRO A 251 -21.15 -26.87 -12.70
CA PRO A 251 -19.78 -26.38 -12.83
C PRO A 251 -19.74 -24.84 -12.77
N LEU A 252 -18.59 -24.32 -12.33
CA LEU A 252 -18.31 -22.89 -12.34
C LEU A 252 -18.19 -22.39 -13.78
N LEU A 253 -18.68 -21.18 -14.04
CA LEU A 253 -18.39 -20.49 -15.30
C LEU A 253 -16.94 -19.96 -15.28
N PRO A 254 -16.30 -19.73 -16.44
CA PRO A 254 -14.92 -19.25 -16.51
C PRO A 254 -14.64 -17.97 -15.69
N GLU A 255 -15.61 -17.07 -15.57
CA GLU A 255 -15.53 -15.85 -14.76
C GLU A 255 -15.70 -16.10 -13.24
N GLU A 256 -16.27 -17.24 -12.86
CA GLU A 256 -16.54 -17.66 -11.48
C GLU A 256 -15.42 -18.52 -10.88
N GLU A 257 -14.50 -18.98 -11.71
CA GLU A 257 -13.33 -19.75 -11.29
C GLU A 257 -12.31 -18.89 -10.51
N PRO A 258 -11.63 -19.46 -9.49
CA PRO A 258 -10.46 -18.83 -8.88
C PRO A 258 -9.42 -18.40 -9.93
N GLY A 259 -8.92 -17.18 -9.83
CA GLY A 259 -7.90 -16.64 -10.74
C GLY A 259 -8.44 -16.15 -12.08
N SER A 260 -9.76 -16.15 -12.29
CA SER A 260 -10.36 -15.63 -13.51
C SER A 260 -10.01 -14.17 -13.78
N ALA A 261 -9.85 -13.37 -12.73
CA ALA A 261 -9.39 -11.99 -12.80
C ALA A 261 -7.98 -11.89 -13.39
N TRP A 262 -7.03 -12.65 -12.81
CA TRP A 262 -5.64 -12.66 -13.25
C TRP A 262 -5.48 -13.10 -14.70
N ARG A 263 -6.27 -14.09 -15.15
CA ARG A 263 -6.26 -14.52 -16.56
C ARG A 263 -6.64 -13.39 -17.51
N VAL A 264 -7.61 -12.56 -17.13
CA VAL A 264 -8.01 -11.39 -17.91
C VAL A 264 -6.91 -10.34 -17.92
N VAL A 265 -6.31 -10.03 -16.76
CA VAL A 265 -5.17 -9.10 -16.69
C VAL A 265 -4.03 -9.54 -17.61
N LEU A 266 -3.66 -10.82 -17.57
CA LEU A 266 -2.65 -11.40 -18.46
C LEU A 266 -3.03 -11.29 -19.95
N GLN A 267 -4.31 -11.45 -20.29
CA GLN A 267 -4.78 -11.28 -21.66
C GLN A 267 -4.64 -9.82 -22.13
N GLU A 268 -5.04 -8.85 -21.30
CA GLU A 268 -4.90 -7.43 -21.65
C GLU A 268 -3.44 -7.00 -21.74
N LEU A 269 -2.57 -7.46 -20.82
CA LEU A 269 -1.14 -7.22 -20.89
C LEU A 269 -0.50 -7.83 -22.14
N LYS A 270 -0.92 -9.04 -22.57
CA LYS A 270 -0.43 -9.65 -23.82
C LYS A 270 -0.78 -8.82 -25.06
N LYS A 271 -1.89 -8.08 -25.05
CA LYS A 271 -2.28 -7.19 -26.17
C LYS A 271 -1.37 -5.97 -26.31
N THR A 272 -0.44 -5.73 -25.38
CA THR A 272 0.60 -4.69 -25.53
C THR A 272 1.69 -5.11 -26.51
N GLY A 273 1.82 -6.42 -26.82
CA GLY A 273 2.89 -6.97 -27.65
C GLY A 273 4.15 -7.36 -26.87
N TYR A 274 4.20 -7.09 -25.56
CA TYR A 274 5.32 -7.48 -24.71
C TYR A 274 5.24 -8.94 -24.29
N ARG A 275 6.41 -9.51 -24.01
CA ARG A 275 6.52 -10.80 -23.32
C ARG A 275 6.30 -10.58 -21.82
N VAL A 276 5.26 -11.21 -21.27
CA VAL A 276 4.92 -11.07 -19.85
C VAL A 276 5.42 -12.28 -19.08
N ALA A 277 6.30 -12.04 -18.11
CA ALA A 277 6.71 -12.99 -17.09
C ALA A 277 6.27 -12.46 -15.72
N TRP A 278 5.91 -13.35 -14.79
CA TRP A 278 5.47 -12.96 -13.45
C TRP A 278 5.89 -14.02 -12.43
N ARG A 279 6.07 -13.58 -11.19
CA ARG A 279 6.41 -14.44 -10.06
C ARG A 279 5.87 -13.82 -8.77
N VAL A 280 5.49 -14.66 -7.81
CA VAL A 280 5.24 -14.22 -6.43
C VAL A 280 6.58 -14.23 -5.70
N LEU A 281 6.94 -13.08 -5.15
CA LEU A 281 8.14 -12.87 -4.36
C LEU A 281 7.75 -12.63 -2.90
N ASN A 282 8.63 -12.95 -1.98
CA ASN A 282 8.48 -12.61 -0.57
C ASN A 282 9.59 -11.65 -0.19
N ALA A 283 9.26 -10.48 0.36
CA ALA A 283 10.27 -9.49 0.79
C ALA A 283 11.30 -10.07 1.78
N ALA A 284 10.93 -11.11 2.53
CA ALA A 284 11.84 -11.83 3.42
C ALA A 284 13.02 -12.50 2.71
N ASP A 285 12.83 -12.93 1.47
CA ASP A 285 13.88 -13.54 0.65
C ASP A 285 14.92 -12.51 0.17
N TYR A 286 14.62 -11.21 0.32
CA TYR A 286 15.44 -10.07 -0.11
C TYR A 286 15.95 -9.24 1.07
N GLY A 287 16.02 -9.84 2.26
CA GLY A 287 16.68 -9.23 3.43
C GLY A 287 15.80 -8.33 4.30
N THR A 288 14.50 -8.25 4.05
CA THR A 288 13.56 -7.53 4.93
C THR A 288 13.00 -8.49 5.99
N PRO A 289 12.96 -8.15 7.29
CA PRO A 289 12.36 -9.02 8.32
C PRO A 289 10.82 -8.96 8.30
N GLN A 290 10.20 -9.04 7.12
CA GLN A 290 8.76 -8.96 6.91
C GLN A 290 8.34 -9.97 5.82
N VAL A 291 7.30 -10.76 6.13
CA VAL A 291 6.60 -11.56 5.12
C VAL A 291 5.63 -10.65 4.39
N ARG A 292 5.91 -10.38 3.11
CA ARG A 292 5.10 -9.51 2.24
C ARG A 292 5.17 -10.01 0.81
#